data_AF-A0A0F9JVT0-F1
#
_entry.id   AF-A0A0F9JVT0-F1
#
_cell.length_a   1.000
_cell.length_b   1.000
_cell.length_c   1.000
_cell.angle_alpha   90.00
_cell.angle_beta   90.00
_cell.angle_gamma   90.00
#
_symmetry.space_group_name_H-M   'P 1'
#
loop_
_entity.id
_entity.type
_entity.pdbx_description
1 polymer ?
#
loop_
_entity_poly.entity_id
_entity_poly.type
_entity_poly.pdbx_seq_one_letter_code
_entity_poly.pdbx_strand_id
1 'polypeptide(L)'
;FYDDISAGELTVATLTTTWLLRVFDAADFVGTFPDPGGGDTGEYLVIWKDTGNPATSPLLFFFDTLSGLPMTLDGTNDSLTFNASGIWKLGS
;
A
#
# COMPACT_ATOMS: atom_id res chain seq x y z
N PHE A 1 4.84 14.42 -4.07
CA PHE A 1 3.87 13.44 -3.56
C PHE A 1 4.44 12.71 -2.37
N TYR A 2 5.41 11.80 -2.54
CA TYR A 2 5.89 11.01 -1.40
C TYR A 2 6.45 11.89 -0.27
N ASP A 3 7.23 12.92 -0.64
CA ASP A 3 7.69 13.97 0.30
C ASP A 3 6.56 14.53 1.18
N ASP A 4 5.39 14.81 0.56
CA ASP A 4 4.23 15.44 1.21
C ASP A 4 3.55 14.55 2.27
N ILE A 5 3.71 13.22 2.19
CA ILE A 5 3.03 12.25 3.07
C ILE A 5 3.99 11.48 3.98
N SER A 6 5.30 11.60 3.75
CA SER A 6 6.30 10.73 4.39
C SER A 6 6.41 10.85 5.91
N ALA A 7 5.97 11.98 6.46
CA ALA A 7 5.92 12.19 7.90
C ALA A 7 4.78 11.43 8.62
N GLY A 8 3.76 10.95 7.89
CA GLY A 8 2.61 10.22 8.42
C GLY A 8 2.63 8.72 8.15
N GLU A 9 3.79 8.20 7.74
CA GLU A 9 3.95 6.77 7.43
C GLU A 9 3.97 5.92 8.68
N LEU A 10 3.06 4.95 8.74
CA LEU A 10 3.07 3.92 9.78
C LEU A 10 3.98 2.76 9.39
N THR A 11 3.97 2.39 8.11
CA THR A 11 4.69 1.21 7.60
C THR A 11 4.86 1.27 6.08
N VAL A 12 5.94 0.66 5.59
CA VAL A 12 6.31 0.63 4.15
C VAL A 12 6.80 -0.75 3.76
N ALA A 13 6.37 -1.22 2.60
CA ALA A 13 6.84 -2.47 2.00
C ALA A 13 7.08 -2.31 0.50
N THR A 14 8.16 -2.91 0.00
CA THR A 14 8.47 -2.94 -1.43
C THR A 14 7.63 -4.00 -2.14
N LEU A 15 6.93 -3.62 -3.20
CA LEU A 15 6.14 -4.53 -4.02
C LEU A 15 6.93 -5.04 -5.23
N THR A 16 6.86 -6.34 -5.46
CA THR A 16 7.25 -6.92 -6.77
C THR A 16 6.01 -6.90 -7.66
N THR A 17 6.05 -6.13 -8.74
CA THR A 17 4.87 -5.87 -9.57
C THR A 17 4.98 -6.50 -10.95
N THR A 18 3.82 -6.82 -11.53
CA THR A 18 3.69 -7.28 -12.90
C THR A 18 2.66 -6.46 -13.67
N TRP A 19 2.86 -6.39 -14.98
CA TRP A 19 1.88 -5.85 -15.91
C TRP A 19 1.65 -6.89 -17.01
N LEU A 20 0.56 -7.63 -16.91
CA LEU A 20 0.22 -8.71 -17.82
C LEU A 20 -1.26 -8.67 -18.16
N LEU A 21 -1.62 -8.89 -19.43
CA LEU A 21 -3.03 -8.89 -19.88
C LEU A 21 -3.82 -7.66 -19.41
N ARG A 22 -3.14 -6.49 -19.35
CA ARG A 22 -3.69 -5.21 -18.90
C ARG A 22 -4.06 -5.16 -17.40
N VAL A 23 -3.53 -6.09 -16.60
CA VAL A 23 -3.67 -6.12 -15.14
C VAL A 23 -2.35 -5.68 -14.51
N PHE A 24 -2.43 -4.67 -13.65
CA PHE A 24 -1.38 -4.29 -12.72
C PHE A 24 -1.57 -5.10 -11.44
N ASP A 25 -0.54 -5.84 -11.07
CA ASP A 25 -0.59 -6.77 -9.95
C ASP A 25 0.70 -6.69 -9.14
N ALA A 26 0.62 -7.01 -7.86
CA ALA A 26 1.76 -7.19 -6.98
C ALA A 26 1.70 -8.61 -6.41
N ALA A 27 2.32 -9.54 -7.15
CA ALA A 27 2.28 -11.00 -7.00
C ALA A 27 1.97 -11.44 -5.57
N ASP A 28 0.70 -11.79 -5.31
CA ASP A 28 0.11 -12.20 -4.03
C ASP A 28 0.85 -11.65 -2.79
N PHE A 29 1.07 -10.33 -2.74
CA PHE A 29 1.72 -9.70 -1.61
C PHE A 29 0.92 -10.00 -0.34
N VAL A 30 1.55 -10.68 0.60
CA VAL A 30 1.08 -10.84 1.98
C VAL A 30 2.07 -10.09 2.86
N GLY A 31 1.79 -8.81 3.07
CA GLY A 31 2.57 -7.98 3.98
C GLY A 31 1.99 -8.07 5.37
N THR A 32 2.79 -8.50 6.34
CA THR A 32 2.53 -8.20 7.75
C THR A 32 3.12 -6.83 8.04
N PHE A 33 2.29 -5.93 8.54
CA PHE A 33 2.75 -4.63 9.00
C PHE A 33 3.06 -4.71 10.50
N PRO A 34 4.31 -4.44 10.92
CA PRO A 34 4.60 -4.35 12.34
C PRO A 34 3.85 -3.17 12.93
N ASP A 35 3.29 -3.35 14.14
CA ASP A 35 2.70 -2.27 14.91
C ASP A 35 3.77 -1.18 15.16
N PRO A 36 3.57 0.06 14.68
CA PRO A 36 4.46 1.18 14.98
C PRO A 36 4.45 1.56 16.47
N GLY A 37 3.49 1.02 17.24
CA GLY A 37 3.28 1.24 18.66
C GLY A 37 2.34 2.40 18.92
N GLY A 38 1.61 2.36 20.04
CA GLY A 38 0.75 3.48 20.46
C GLY A 38 -0.72 3.38 20.03
N GLY A 39 -1.10 2.33 19.31
CA GLY A 39 -2.49 2.13 18.85
C GLY A 39 -2.88 3.05 17.70
N ASP A 40 -1.89 3.44 16.89
CA ASP A 40 -2.10 4.27 15.71
C ASP A 40 -3.06 3.58 14.72
N THR A 41 -3.84 4.39 14.01
CA THR A 41 -4.75 3.93 12.97
C THR A 41 -4.23 4.26 11.58
N GLY A 42 -4.12 3.24 10.74
CA GLY A 42 -3.95 3.39 9.30
C GLY A 42 -5.26 3.83 8.67
N GLU A 43 -5.32 5.05 8.17
CA GLU A 43 -6.52 5.65 7.56
C GLU A 43 -6.60 5.42 6.04
N TYR A 44 -5.45 5.22 5.40
CA TYR A 44 -5.37 5.05 3.95
C TYR A 44 -4.16 4.18 3.56
N LEU A 45 -4.24 3.61 2.37
CA LEU A 45 -3.13 2.91 1.70
C LEU A 45 -2.72 3.69 0.46
N VAL A 46 -1.42 3.89 0.30
CA VAL A 46 -0.82 4.45 -0.91
C VAL A 46 0.12 3.46 -1.56
N ILE A 47 0.08 3.42 -2.89
CA ILE A 47 1.11 2.77 -3.70
C ILE A 47 1.74 3.87 -4.54
N TRP A 48 3.04 4.07 -4.38
CA TRP A 48 3.81 5.01 -5.17
C TRP A 48 4.95 4.29 -5.89
N LYS A 49 5.51 4.94 -6.89
CA LYS A 49 6.76 4.49 -7.49
C LYS A 49 7.91 5.18 -6.77
N ASP A 50 8.69 4.42 -6.01
CA ASP A 50 9.92 4.94 -5.44
C ASP A 50 10.96 5.18 -6.55
N THR A 51 11.48 6.40 -6.60
CA THR A 51 12.56 6.82 -7.53
C THR A 51 13.91 6.95 -6.83
N GLY A 52 13.99 6.69 -5.52
CA GLY A 52 15.12 7.00 -4.65
C GLY A 52 15.16 8.47 -4.22
N ASN A 53 14.20 9.30 -4.66
CA ASN A 53 14.04 10.69 -4.24
C ASN A 53 12.56 10.97 -3.92
N PRO A 54 12.20 11.29 -2.66
CA PRO A 54 10.83 11.60 -2.28
C PRO A 54 10.15 12.70 -3.10
N ALA A 55 10.93 13.69 -3.55
CA ALA A 55 10.42 14.80 -4.36
C ALA A 55 10.02 14.37 -5.78
N THR A 56 10.54 13.25 -6.28
CA THR A 56 10.26 12.74 -7.64
C THR A 56 9.51 11.42 -7.66
N SER A 57 9.06 10.92 -6.51
CA SER A 57 8.30 9.67 -6.38
C SER A 57 6.80 9.91 -6.60
N PRO A 58 6.22 9.47 -7.74
CA PRO A 58 4.81 9.73 -8.04
C PRO A 58 3.87 8.73 -7.38
N LEU A 59 2.69 9.21 -6.99
CA LEU A 59 1.55 8.38 -6.62
C LEU A 59 1.09 7.51 -7.80
N LEU A 60 0.79 6.24 -7.54
CA LEU A 60 0.15 5.33 -8.48
C LEU A 60 -1.30 5.03 -8.08
N PHE A 61 -1.52 4.70 -6.81
CA PHE A 61 -2.84 4.39 -6.27
C PHE A 61 -3.00 4.98 -4.87
N PHE A 62 -4.18 5.53 -4.60
CA PHE A 62 -4.59 6.01 -3.29
C PHE A 62 -5.91 5.32 -2.94
N PHE A 63 -5.95 4.68 -1.78
CA PHE A 63 -7.13 4.00 -1.28
C PHE A 63 -7.46 4.52 0.11
N ASP A 64 -8.57 5.24 0.23
CA ASP A 64 -9.14 5.70 1.51
C ASP A 64 -10.32 4.83 1.98
N THR A 65 -10.81 3.95 1.11
CA THR A 65 -11.97 3.11 1.36
C THR A 65 -11.65 1.69 0.95
N LEU A 66 -11.16 0.90 1.89
CA LEU A 66 -10.86 -0.53 1.73
C LEU A 66 -11.47 -1.31 2.90
N SER A 67 -11.71 -2.60 2.71
CA SER A 67 -12.08 -3.46 3.83
C SER A 67 -10.94 -3.50 4.84
N GLY A 68 -11.26 -3.25 6.12
CA GLY A 68 -10.29 -3.21 7.21
C GLY A 68 -9.77 -1.80 7.54
N LEU A 69 -10.15 -0.75 6.81
CA LEU A 69 -9.85 0.63 7.18
C LEU A 69 -11.01 1.30 7.96
N PRO A 70 -10.72 2.16 8.96
CA PRO A 70 -9.39 2.40 9.52
C PRO A 70 -8.86 1.17 10.27
N MET A 71 -7.58 0.87 10.09
CA MET A 71 -6.94 -0.31 10.68
C MET A 71 -6.18 0.12 11.93
N THR A 72 -6.58 -0.36 13.10
CA THR A 72 -5.77 -0.20 14.32
C THR A 72 -4.61 -1.17 14.27
N LEU A 73 -3.39 -0.66 14.35
CA LEU A 73 -2.19 -1.48 14.47
C LEU A 73 -1.99 -1.83 15.95
N ASP A 74 -2.18 -3.10 16.30
CA ASP A 74 -2.12 -3.58 17.70
C ASP A 74 -1.15 -4.76 17.90
N GLY A 75 -0.48 -5.18 16.82
CA GLY A 75 0.54 -6.21 16.85
C GLY A 75 0.00 -7.63 16.89
N THR A 76 -1.32 -7.84 16.73
CA THR A 76 -1.95 -9.18 16.75
C THR A 76 -2.23 -9.78 15.36
N ASN A 77 -1.50 -9.30 14.35
CA ASN A 77 -1.50 -9.60 12.91
C ASN A 77 -2.28 -8.57 12.07
N ASP A 78 -1.56 -7.53 11.69
CA ASP A 78 -2.00 -6.51 10.74
C ASP A 78 -1.54 -6.89 9.34
N SER A 79 -2.46 -7.39 8.50
CA SER A 79 -2.12 -7.90 7.17
C SER A 79 -2.86 -7.19 6.05
N LEU A 80 -2.15 -6.94 4.96
CA LEU A 80 -2.73 -6.51 3.69
C LEU A 80 -2.50 -7.58 2.63
N THR A 81 -3.55 -7.87 1.89
CA THR A 81 -3.53 -8.77 0.74
C THR A 81 -4.17 -8.08 -0.46
N PHE A 82 -3.51 -8.13 -1.62
CA PHE A 82 -4.16 -7.79 -2.88
C PHE A 82 -5.02 -8.96 -3.38
N ASN A 83 -6.02 -8.66 -4.18
CA ASN A 83 -6.82 -9.71 -4.79
C ASN A 83 -5.97 -10.48 -5.80
N ALA A 84 -6.14 -11.80 -5.89
CA ALA A 84 -5.46 -12.64 -6.87
C ALA A 84 -5.75 -12.26 -8.34
N SER A 85 -6.81 -11.49 -8.60
CA SER A 85 -7.13 -10.93 -9.92
C SER A 85 -6.38 -9.63 -10.25
N GLY A 86 -5.48 -9.20 -9.36
CA GLY A 86 -4.69 -7.98 -9.47
C GLY A 86 -5.29 -6.78 -8.74
N ILE A 87 -4.50 -5.70 -8.73
CA ILE A 87 -4.82 -4.42 -8.08
C ILE A 87 -5.70 -3.57 -8.99
N TRP A 88 -5.40 -3.54 -10.28
CA TRP A 88 -6.14 -2.74 -11.24
C TRP A 88 -6.07 -3.33 -12.65
N LYS A 89 -7.14 -3.17 -13.44
CA LYS A 89 -7.18 -3.61 -14.84
C LYS A 89 -7.59 -2.46 -15.76
N LEU A 90 -6.84 -2.26 -16.84
CA LEU A 90 -7.22 -1.31 -17.90
C LEU A 90 -8.28 -1.94 -18.79
N GLY A 91 -9.53 -1.48 -18.69
CA GLY A 91 -10.65 -1.90 -19.54
C GLY A 91 -11.16 -3.32 -19.26
N SER A 92 -12.34 -3.64 -19.83
CA SER A 92 -12.90 -4.99 -19.82
C SER A 92 -12.22 -5.88 -20.85
#